data_AF-A0A284R4K7-F1
#
_entry.id   AF-A0A284R4K7-F1
#
_cell.length_a   1.000
_cell.length_b   1.000
_cell.length_c   1.000
_cell.angle_alpha   90.00
_cell.angle_beta   90.00
_cell.angle_gamma   90.00
#
_symmetry.space_group_name_H-M   'P 1'
#
loop_
_entity.id
_entity.type
_entity.pdbx_description
1 polymer ?
#
loop_
_entity_poly.entity_id
_entity_poly.type
_entity_poly.pdbx_seq_one_letter_code
_entity_poly.pdbx_strand_id
1 'polypeptide(L)'
;MSRGPQHACNILLNWIHKAQAEEVVDNLLEGLQKAECIHALEWLNKLQKPTHYQIYAQKANQHDLLIPIQLETLESRATLKVTTLIDSGCTGSSIHHGFVKDHGLVTKPTASSIPVYNADGSCNKVGEITKYIELHLKI
;
A
#
# COMPACT_ATOMS: atom_id res chain seq x y z
N MET A 1 -14.55 36.67 7.16
CA MET A 1 -14.11 36.48 5.75
C MET A 1 -13.73 35.03 5.57
N SER A 2 -14.57 34.24 4.91
CA SER A 2 -14.28 32.84 4.59
C SER A 2 -13.08 32.79 3.63
N ARG A 3 -11.99 32.14 4.04
CA ARG A 3 -10.84 31.90 3.15
C ARG A 3 -11.27 30.82 2.16
N GLY A 4 -11.26 31.14 0.86
CA GLY A 4 -11.79 30.27 -0.19
C GLY A 4 -11.06 28.93 -0.34
N PRO A 5 -11.61 27.99 -1.13
CA PRO A 5 -11.09 26.63 -1.33
C PRO A 5 -9.60 26.59 -1.72
N GLN A 6 -9.17 27.58 -2.52
CA GLN A 6 -7.78 27.71 -2.96
C GLN A 6 -6.79 27.92 -1.80
N HIS A 7 -7.21 28.63 -0.75
CA HIS A 7 -6.37 28.88 0.43
C HIS A 7 -6.18 27.62 1.26
N ALA A 8 -7.23 26.80 1.39
CA ALA A 8 -7.17 25.50 2.06
C ALA A 8 -6.28 24.51 1.29
N CYS A 9 -6.40 24.48 -0.05
CA CYS A 9 -5.51 23.70 -0.93
C CYS A 9 -4.04 24.04 -0.70
N ASN A 10 -3.69 25.33 -0.69
CA ASN A 10 -2.31 25.78 -0.53
C ASN A 10 -1.73 25.44 0.86
N ILE A 11 -2.53 25.53 1.92
CA ILE A 11 -2.10 25.08 3.25
C ILE A 11 -1.81 23.59 3.22
N LEU A 12 -2.70 22.80 2.60
CA LEU A 12 -2.55 21.36 2.57
C LEU A 12 -1.34 20.92 1.74
N LEU A 13 -1.13 21.50 0.56
CA LEU A 13 0.03 21.24 -0.30
C LEU A 13 1.37 21.52 0.40
N ASN A 14 1.40 22.52 1.29
CA ASN A 14 2.58 22.82 2.10
C ASN A 14 2.77 21.88 3.30
N TRP A 15 1.73 21.15 3.69
CA TRP A 15 1.70 20.29 4.89
C TRP A 15 1.87 18.80 4.57
N ILE A 16 1.47 18.36 3.37
CA ILE A 16 1.64 16.98 2.92
C ILE A 16 3.08 16.69 2.50
N HIS A 17 3.45 15.41 2.49
CA HIS A 17 4.76 14.98 2.00
C HIS A 17 4.92 15.34 0.51
N LYS A 18 6.07 15.90 0.11
CA LYS A 18 6.30 16.39 -1.27
C LYS A 18 6.05 15.33 -2.34
N ALA A 19 6.40 14.07 -2.08
CA ALA A 19 6.13 12.96 -3.01
C ALA A 19 4.64 12.64 -3.20
N GLN A 20 3.76 13.07 -2.28
CA GLN A 20 2.32 12.97 -2.45
C GLN A 20 1.73 14.17 -3.19
N ALA A 21 2.45 15.30 -3.26
CA ALA A 21 1.94 16.53 -3.84
C ALA A 21 1.71 16.46 -5.36
N GLU A 22 2.31 15.52 -6.08
CA GLU A 22 2.03 15.30 -7.51
C GLU A 22 0.82 14.36 -7.73
N GLU A 23 0.56 13.45 -6.79
CA GLU A 23 -0.49 12.43 -6.90
C GLU A 23 -1.86 12.90 -6.37
N VAL A 24 -1.87 13.97 -5.56
CA VAL A 24 -3.00 14.35 -4.69
C VAL A 24 -3.79 15.56 -5.19
N VAL A 25 -3.44 16.15 -6.35
CA VAL A 25 -3.91 17.51 -6.68
C VAL A 25 -5.35 17.56 -7.22
N ASP A 26 -5.84 16.54 -7.92
CA ASP A 26 -7.03 16.75 -8.75
C ASP A 26 -8.38 16.62 -8.00
N ASN A 27 -8.47 15.80 -6.95
CA ASN A 27 -9.76 15.52 -6.28
C ASN A 27 -9.70 15.47 -4.74
N LEU A 28 -8.56 15.82 -4.14
CA LEU A 28 -8.36 15.63 -2.69
C LEU A 28 -9.32 16.46 -1.84
N LEU A 29 -9.53 17.74 -2.16
CA LEU A 29 -10.41 18.59 -1.36
C LEU A 29 -11.86 18.08 -1.39
N GLU A 30 -12.33 17.60 -2.54
CA GLU A 30 -13.66 17.02 -2.65
C GLU A 30 -13.78 15.72 -1.86
N GLY A 31 -12.76 14.87 -1.90
CA GLY A 31 -12.72 13.64 -1.12
C GLY A 31 -12.73 13.91 0.38
N LEU A 32 -11.92 14.85 0.85
CA LEU A 32 -11.85 15.24 2.27
C LEU A 32 -13.15 15.86 2.76
N GLN A 33 -13.85 16.63 1.91
CA GLN A 33 -15.14 17.22 2.27
C GLN A 33 -16.29 16.20 2.31
N LYS A 34 -16.21 15.14 1.51
CA LYS A 34 -17.22 14.08 1.44
C LYS A 34 -17.00 12.97 2.47
N ALA A 35 -15.81 12.88 3.07
CA ALA A 35 -15.46 11.87 4.05
C ALA A 35 -16.03 12.21 5.45
N GLU A 36 -16.45 11.19 6.19
CA GLU A 36 -16.75 11.34 7.62
C GLU A 36 -15.48 11.73 8.39
N CYS A 37 -15.63 12.52 9.45
CA CYS A 37 -14.52 13.18 10.16
C CYS A 37 -13.37 12.24 10.56
N ILE A 38 -13.70 11.03 11.03
CA ILE A 38 -12.69 10.01 11.42
C ILE A 38 -11.89 9.55 10.20
N HIS A 39 -12.55 9.23 9.10
CA HIS A 39 -11.90 8.80 7.86
C HIS A 39 -11.08 9.92 7.22
N ALA A 40 -11.54 11.17 7.31
CA ALA A 40 -10.79 12.34 6.84
C ALA A 40 -9.47 12.53 7.63
N LEU A 41 -9.49 12.35 8.96
CA LEU A 41 -8.30 12.44 9.82
C LEU A 41 -7.29 11.34 9.52
N GLU A 42 -7.75 10.10 9.35
CA GLU A 42 -6.88 8.99 8.96
C GLU A 42 -6.22 9.23 7.60
N TRP A 43 -6.98 9.76 6.65
CA TRP A 43 -6.45 10.10 5.33
C TRP A 43 -5.41 11.22 5.41
N LEU A 44 -5.69 12.31 6.13
CA LEU A 44 -4.74 13.40 6.36
C LEU A 44 -3.44 12.90 7.00
N ASN A 45 -3.52 11.98 7.96
CA ASN A 45 -2.34 11.38 8.60
C ASN A 45 -1.49 10.54 7.63
N LYS A 46 -2.12 9.91 6.62
CA LYS A 46 -1.40 9.21 5.55
C LYS A 46 -0.67 10.17 4.62
N LEU A 47 -1.28 11.32 4.30
CA LEU A 47 -0.69 12.32 3.39
C LEU A 47 0.63 12.94 3.90
N GLN A 48 0.87 12.92 5.22
CA GLN A 48 2.15 13.35 5.79
C GLN A 48 3.29 12.35 5.61
N LYS A 49 2.98 11.10 5.27
CA LYS A 49 3.98 10.04 5.12
C LYS A 49 4.27 9.84 3.63
N PRO A 50 5.49 9.49 3.23
CA PRO A 50 5.71 8.95 1.90
C PRO A 50 4.90 7.66 1.77
N THR A 51 3.81 7.65 1.00
CA THR A 51 3.09 6.41 0.65
C THR A 51 3.60 5.92 -0.69
N HIS A 52 4.83 5.43 -0.69
CA HIS A 52 5.32 4.61 -1.78
C HIS A 52 5.80 3.29 -1.20
N TYR A 53 5.39 2.19 -1.82
CA TYR A 53 5.90 0.87 -1.45
C TYR A 53 7.15 0.60 -2.26
N GLN A 54 8.27 0.41 -1.58
CA GLN A 54 9.46 -0.13 -2.20
C GLN A 54 9.38 -1.65 -2.12
N ILE A 55 9.39 -2.30 -3.28
CA ILE A 55 9.44 -3.76 -3.35
C ILE A 55 10.59 -4.18 -4.26
N TYR A 56 11.20 -5.31 -3.93
CA TYR A 56 12.18 -5.96 -4.78
C TYR A 56 11.54 -7.18 -5.44
N ALA A 57 11.09 -7.03 -6.69
CA ALA A 57 10.50 -8.12 -7.46
C ALA A 57 11.60 -8.83 -8.28
N GLN A 58 12.24 -9.84 -7.69
CA GLN A 58 13.21 -10.69 -8.40
C GLN A 58 12.90 -12.17 -8.24
N LYS A 59 13.36 -12.96 -9.21
CA LYS A 59 13.30 -14.42 -9.14
C LYS A 59 14.23 -14.86 -8.02
N ALA A 60 13.77 -15.77 -7.17
CA ALA A 60 14.52 -16.20 -6.00
C ALA A 60 15.97 -16.55 -6.36
N ASN A 61 16.93 -15.97 -5.64
CA ASN A 61 18.36 -16.14 -5.87
C ASN A 61 19.01 -16.91 -4.70
N GLN A 62 20.22 -17.40 -4.90
CA GLN A 62 20.97 -18.19 -3.92
C GLN A 62 21.28 -17.41 -2.62
N HIS A 63 21.16 -16.08 -2.63
CA HIS A 63 21.40 -15.20 -1.49
C HIS A 63 20.14 -14.78 -0.73
N ASP A 64 18.97 -15.28 -1.15
CA ASP A 64 17.70 -14.90 -0.52
C ASP A 64 17.51 -15.63 0.81
N LEU A 65 17.11 -14.87 1.84
CA LEU A 65 16.75 -15.45 3.14
C LEU A 65 15.31 -15.95 3.09
N LEU A 66 15.17 -17.25 2.80
CA LEU A 66 13.89 -17.92 2.68
C LEU A 66 13.57 -18.72 3.94
N ILE A 67 12.37 -18.53 4.50
CA ILE A 67 11.89 -19.32 5.65
C ILE A 67 10.56 -20.01 5.33
N PRO A 68 10.36 -21.26 5.78
CA PRO A 68 9.05 -21.90 5.72
C PRO A 68 8.11 -21.22 6.72
N ILE A 69 6.88 -20.95 6.28
CA ILE A 69 5.82 -20.34 7.08
C ILE A 69 4.48 -21.04 6.83
N GLN A 70 3.52 -20.78 7.70
CA GLN A 70 2.11 -21.10 7.48
C GLN A 70 1.30 -19.81 7.37
N LEU A 71 0.54 -19.69 6.29
CA LEU A 71 -0.44 -18.63 6.08
C LEU A 71 -1.84 -19.18 6.34
N GLU A 72 -2.56 -18.59 7.29
CA GLU A 72 -3.93 -18.97 7.60
C GLU A 72 -4.87 -17.83 7.19
N THR A 73 -5.85 -18.16 6.33
CA THR A 73 -6.89 -17.21 5.91
C THR A 73 -7.90 -16.99 7.04
N LEU A 74 -8.34 -15.75 7.25
CA LEU A 74 -9.24 -15.42 8.35
C LEU A 74 -10.65 -16.03 8.20
N GLU A 75 -11.16 -16.09 6.97
CA GLU A 75 -12.54 -16.49 6.70
C GLU A 75 -12.73 -18.01 6.75
N SER A 76 -11.93 -18.77 6.00
CA SER A 76 -12.07 -20.23 5.89
C SER A 76 -11.18 -21.01 6.84
N ARG A 77 -10.28 -20.33 7.57
CA ARG A 77 -9.22 -20.97 8.39
C ARG A 77 -8.33 -21.94 7.59
N ALA A 78 -8.35 -21.85 6.26
CA ALA A 78 -7.49 -22.64 5.40
C ALA A 78 -6.03 -22.25 5.67
N THR A 79 -5.17 -23.26 5.77
CA THR A 79 -3.74 -23.08 6.03
C THR A 79 -2.92 -23.48 4.82
N LEU A 80 -2.04 -22.59 4.37
CA LEU A 80 -1.10 -22.79 3.27
C LEU A 80 0.32 -22.84 3.84
N LYS A 81 1.05 -23.92 3.55
CA LYS A 81 2.48 -24.02 3.84
C LYS A 81 3.25 -23.47 2.66
N VAL A 82 4.02 -22.42 2.89
CA VAL A 82 4.79 -21.74 1.84
C VAL A 82 6.17 -21.36 2.35
N THR A 83 7.07 -21.05 1.44
CA THR A 83 8.35 -20.43 1.76
C THR A 83 8.26 -18.95 1.40
N THR A 84 8.60 -18.06 2.34
CA THR A 84 8.58 -16.61 2.12
C THR A 84 9.97 -16.03 2.17
N LEU A 85 10.18 -14.92 1.45
CA LEU A 85 11.37 -14.08 1.54
C LEU A 85 11.28 -13.20 2.79
N ILE A 86 12.37 -13.13 3.54
CA ILE A 86 12.61 -12.10 4.54
C ILE A 86 13.38 -10.96 3.86
N ASP A 87 12.68 -9.86 3.60
CA ASP A 87 13.22 -8.70 2.90
C ASP A 87 13.19 -7.47 3.81
N SER A 88 14.36 -7.06 4.32
CA SER A 88 14.50 -5.82 5.09
C SER A 88 14.43 -4.56 4.22
N GLY A 89 14.53 -4.69 2.90
CA GLY A 89 14.41 -3.60 1.94
C GLY A 89 12.96 -3.26 1.57
N CYS A 90 11.98 -4.02 2.06
CA CYS A 90 10.57 -3.79 1.75
C CYS A 90 9.91 -2.85 2.78
N THR A 91 9.14 -1.87 2.30
CA THR A 91 8.43 -0.90 3.17
C THR A 91 7.28 -1.54 3.96
N GLY A 92 6.77 -2.69 3.52
CA GLY A 92 5.72 -3.42 4.22
C GLY A 92 5.52 -4.82 3.63
N SER A 93 4.78 -5.67 4.33
CA SER A 93 4.50 -7.02 3.84
C SER A 93 3.78 -7.00 2.50
N SER A 94 4.29 -7.77 1.53
CA SER A 94 3.73 -7.86 0.19
C SER A 94 3.59 -9.32 -0.24
N ILE A 95 2.64 -9.57 -1.15
CA ILE A 95 2.36 -10.90 -1.68
C ILE A 95 2.13 -10.80 -3.19
N HIS A 96 2.70 -11.73 -3.95
CA HIS A 96 2.61 -11.69 -5.41
C HIS A 96 1.17 -11.98 -5.88
N HIS A 97 0.62 -11.14 -6.75
CA HIS A 97 -0.76 -11.26 -7.24
C HIS A 97 -1.04 -12.61 -7.93
N GLY A 98 -0.05 -13.19 -8.61
CA GLY A 98 -0.16 -14.54 -9.19
C GLY A 98 -0.37 -15.61 -8.12
N PHE A 99 0.37 -15.53 -6.99
CA PHE A 99 0.20 -16.46 -5.89
C PHE A 99 -1.21 -16.39 -5.28
N VAL A 100 -1.74 -15.16 -5.12
CA VAL A 100 -3.11 -14.92 -4.64
C VAL A 100 -4.13 -15.58 -5.57
N LYS A 101 -3.97 -15.41 -6.89
CA LYS A 101 -4.86 -15.98 -7.90
C LYS A 101 -4.80 -17.51 -7.91
N ASP A 102 -3.59 -18.09 -7.90
CA ASP A 102 -3.38 -19.53 -7.98
C ASP A 102 -3.96 -20.28 -6.77
N HIS A 103 -4.01 -19.63 -5.61
CA HIS A 103 -4.57 -20.18 -4.37
C HIS A 103 -5.99 -19.72 -4.07
N GLY A 104 -6.65 -18.99 -4.98
CA GLY A 104 -8.03 -18.53 -4.80
C GLY A 104 -8.24 -17.64 -3.58
N LEU A 105 -7.22 -16.86 -3.19
CA LEU A 105 -7.28 -16.03 -1.99
C LEU A 105 -8.18 -14.80 -2.22
N VAL A 106 -9.14 -14.60 -1.32
CA VAL A 106 -10.09 -13.48 -1.38
C VAL A 106 -9.39 -12.19 -0.96
N THR A 107 -9.51 -11.16 -1.79
CA THR A 107 -8.88 -9.85 -1.55
C THR A 107 -9.93 -8.76 -1.38
N LYS A 108 -9.58 -7.72 -0.62
CA LYS A 108 -10.38 -6.52 -0.40
C LYS A 108 -9.76 -5.35 -1.18
N PRO A 109 -10.56 -4.44 -1.76
CA PRO A 109 -10.01 -3.25 -2.42
C PRO A 109 -9.33 -2.33 -1.39
N THR A 110 -8.25 -1.67 -1.78
CA THR A 110 -7.67 -0.59 -0.99
C THR A 110 -8.55 0.66 -1.10
N ALA A 111 -8.46 1.57 -0.12
CA ALA A 111 -9.21 2.84 -0.14
C ALA A 111 -8.81 3.75 -1.31
N SER A 112 -7.55 3.68 -1.73
CA SER A 112 -7.01 4.33 -2.92
C SER A 112 -5.95 3.42 -3.53
N SER A 113 -5.61 3.65 -4.80
CA SER A 113 -4.44 3.01 -5.38
C SER A 113 -3.17 3.45 -4.65
N ILE A 114 -2.20 2.55 -4.54
CA ILE A 114 -0.94 2.82 -3.84
C ILE A 114 0.21 2.62 -4.82
N PRO A 115 1.01 3.66 -5.10
CA PRO A 115 2.10 3.58 -6.03
C PRO A 115 3.22 2.68 -5.48
N VAL A 116 3.81 1.91 -6.38
CA VAL A 116 4.89 0.96 -6.08
C VAL A 116 6.11 1.33 -6.89
N TYR A 117 7.26 1.37 -6.21
CA TYR A 117 8.54 1.65 -6.81
C TYR A 117 9.50 0.49 -6.53
N ASN A 118 10.43 0.27 -7.43
CA ASN A 118 11.54 -0.65 -7.20
C ASN A 118 12.55 -0.01 -6.25
N ALA A 119 13.48 -0.80 -5.71
CA ALA A 119 14.52 -0.31 -4.82
C ALA A 119 15.43 0.77 -5.45
N ASP A 120 15.50 0.84 -6.79
CA ASP A 120 16.22 1.88 -7.52
C ASP A 120 15.41 3.17 -7.74
N GLY A 121 14.18 3.24 -7.19
CA GLY A 121 13.28 4.38 -7.32
C GLY A 121 12.49 4.45 -8.62
N SER A 122 12.66 3.49 -9.54
CA SER A 122 11.84 3.42 -10.76
C SER A 122 10.42 2.92 -10.46
N CYS A 123 9.42 3.35 -11.25
CA CYS A 123 8.06 2.84 -11.11
C CYS A 123 8.00 1.33 -11.34
N ASN A 124 7.20 0.64 -10.54
CA ASN A 124 6.98 -0.79 -10.72
C ASN A 124 6.17 -1.06 -12.00
N LYS A 125 6.69 -1.94 -12.86
CA LYS A 125 6.07 -2.24 -14.16
C LYS A 125 4.76 -3.02 -14.06
N VAL A 126 4.51 -3.68 -12.92
CA VAL A 126 3.28 -4.44 -12.66
C VAL A 126 2.13 -3.51 -12.25
N GLY A 127 2.44 -2.25 -11.93
CA GLY A 127 1.49 -1.22 -11.56
C GLY A 127 1.35 -1.06 -10.05
N GLU A 128 0.23 -0.48 -9.67
CA GLU A 128 -0.06 -0.04 -8.31
C GLU A 128 -0.73 -1.15 -7.47
N ILE A 129 -0.63 -1.05 -6.15
CA ILE A 129 -1.40 -1.92 -5.24
C ILE A 129 -2.82 -1.35 -5.12
N THR A 130 -3.79 -2.14 -5.55
CA THR A 130 -5.23 -1.80 -5.51
C THR A 130 -6.06 -2.72 -4.61
N LYS A 131 -5.42 -3.77 -4.07
CA LYS A 131 -6.08 -4.79 -3.25
C LYS A 131 -5.15 -5.29 -2.16
N TYR A 132 -5.73 -5.73 -1.06
CA TYR A 132 -5.03 -6.32 0.07
C TYR A 132 -5.74 -7.58 0.58
N ILE A 133 -5.04 -8.36 1.40
CA ILE A 133 -5.58 -9.51 2.12
C ILE A 133 -5.03 -9.51 3.54
N GLU A 134 -5.84 -9.96 4.49
CA GLU A 134 -5.44 -10.17 5.88
C GLU A 134 -5.26 -11.67 6.11
N LEU A 135 -4.08 -12.05 6.60
CA LEU A 135 -3.69 -13.44 6.85
C LEU A 135 -3.02 -13.52 8.22
N HIS A 136 -3.21 -14.63 8.93
CA HIS A 136 -2.33 -14.96 10.05
C HIS A 136 -1.09 -15.68 9.52
N LEU A 137 0.08 -15.14 9.85
CA LEU A 137 1.36 -15.75 9.53
C LEU A 137 1.91 -16.45 10.79
N LYS A 138 2.35 -17.70 10.64
CA LYS A 138 3.06 -18.47 11.67
C LYS A 138 4.41 -18.91 11.10
N ILE A 139 5.46 -18.72 11.89
CA ILE A 139 6.84 -19.15 11.60
C ILE A 139 7.12 -20.40 12.41
#